data_AF-G6AID1-F1
#
_entry.id   AF-G6AID1-F1
#
_cell.length_a   1.000
_cell.length_b   1.000
_cell.length_c   1.000
_cell.angle_alpha   90.00
_cell.angle_beta   90.00
_cell.angle_gamma   90.00
#
_symmetry.space_group_name_H-M   'P 1'
#
loop_
_entity.id
_entity.type
_entity.pdbx_description
1 polymer ?
#
loop_
_entity_poly.entity_id
_entity_poly.type
_entity_poly.pdbx_seq_one_letter_code
_entity_poly.pdbx_strand_id
1 'polypeptide(L)'
;MKANRIFICLMLALPALFLQSCLKDQEDVFDKSYSARMEDFLQQAQDSLVNAPYGWAFDYYPEENRAYGGIAYTVKFTKNDASVRYEKKPDDGAITSLYKMKSDDGPVLSFDTYNAFMHLYATPSDGEYQGKQGDFEFVIDSIGKGVIKVHGKKSLNTMYLRKLNENPAEYMDKVTEISSLFIFSDIELNAGGKPYHFVITDPSNRQMAVYDGSTLVKTVAYLFTDKGLRLYEPVSLNGVPVQEFILDKDNSTVKVEGAEVTKTAVNLDIIAKIIGRLSFTNGEKTITKTIPFLNKVDISCDASWVHLSKDGNQLTIKVDANPVAVNARGGWVTLSNGYVEKKIQITQYDLPALLGNYQVSLTYYNFDKNGFANGTFNGVIRYTTRGGERHFYLLVEGVNGVNYRFPLIYMQSINAFLMQSGQRVTKIDYSNATYFIGNSFNINAKNGTGYSTNAYNLISFNIGDDGKISTALTGGPLLFADKDGNLEVSQYSIERIVLNAYTSEPFGKDNLDGWFDQWLNVTLVKNPSSSAKPSILEEGNNESTSLTLPAYVPNQITRYNSNLHLAPQADKQFRIK
;
A
#
# COMPACT_ATOMS: atom_id res chain seq x y z
N MET A 1 -28.52 -10.61 -88.52
CA MET A 1 -28.66 -10.42 -87.05
C MET A 1 -29.15 -11.69 -86.33
N LYS A 2 -28.46 -12.84 -86.46
CA LYS A 2 -28.77 -14.04 -85.65
C LYS A 2 -27.54 -14.76 -85.06
N ALA A 3 -26.34 -14.56 -85.62
CA ALA A 3 -25.11 -15.16 -85.11
C ALA A 3 -24.54 -14.48 -83.82
N ASN A 4 -24.76 -13.18 -83.61
CA ASN A 4 -24.19 -12.46 -82.45
C ASN A 4 -24.89 -12.75 -81.11
N ARG A 5 -26.14 -13.24 -81.09
CA ARG A 5 -26.83 -13.54 -79.82
C ARG A 5 -26.41 -14.89 -79.24
N ILE A 6 -26.15 -15.89 -80.09
CA ILE A 6 -25.68 -17.22 -79.66
C ILE A 6 -24.26 -17.13 -79.11
N PHE A 7 -23.38 -16.33 -79.74
CA PHE A 7 -22.00 -16.16 -79.29
C PHE A 7 -21.90 -15.46 -77.92
N ILE A 8 -22.79 -14.49 -77.66
CA ILE A 8 -22.88 -13.80 -76.37
C ILE A 8 -23.47 -14.73 -75.30
N CYS A 9 -24.47 -15.56 -75.63
CA CYS A 9 -24.99 -16.58 -74.72
C CYS A 9 -23.94 -17.66 -74.39
N LEU A 10 -23.10 -18.06 -75.34
CA LEU A 10 -21.99 -19.00 -75.10
C LEU A 10 -20.87 -18.38 -74.26
N MET A 11 -20.52 -17.10 -74.48
CA MET A 11 -19.53 -16.40 -73.65
C MET A 11 -20.01 -16.14 -72.21
N LEU A 12 -21.31 -15.95 -71.99
CA LEU A 12 -21.90 -15.82 -70.64
C LEU A 12 -22.03 -17.17 -69.91
N ALA A 13 -22.09 -18.29 -70.65
CA ALA A 13 -22.14 -19.64 -70.07
C ALA A 13 -20.74 -20.22 -69.74
N LEU A 14 -19.68 -19.68 -70.35
CA LEU A 14 -18.30 -20.16 -70.19
C LEU A 14 -17.75 -20.04 -68.74
N PRO A 15 -18.04 -18.98 -67.96
CA PRO A 15 -17.63 -18.90 -66.55
C PRO A 15 -18.28 -19.97 -65.67
N ALA A 16 -19.48 -20.44 -66.01
CA ALA A 16 -20.17 -21.48 -65.25
C ALA A 16 -19.51 -22.87 -65.38
N LEU A 17 -18.72 -23.09 -66.43
CA LEU A 17 -17.93 -24.32 -66.63
C LEU A 17 -16.58 -24.29 -65.89
N PHE A 18 -16.10 -23.11 -65.50
CA PHE A 18 -14.90 -22.93 -64.66
C PHE A 18 -15.22 -22.73 -63.17
N LEU A 19 -16.51 -22.65 -62.80
CA LEU A 19 -17.00 -22.79 -61.43
C LEU A 19 -17.25 -24.27 -61.08
N GLN A 20 -16.43 -25.19 -61.59
CA GLN A 20 -16.15 -26.38 -60.81
C GLN A 20 -15.41 -25.89 -59.57
N SER A 21 -16.18 -25.57 -58.53
CA SER A 21 -15.72 -25.71 -57.16
C SER A 21 -14.83 -26.94 -57.15
N CYS A 22 -13.56 -26.78 -56.80
CA CYS A 22 -12.80 -27.90 -56.31
C CYS A 22 -13.58 -28.45 -55.11
N LEU A 23 -14.52 -29.33 -55.39
CA LEU A 23 -14.82 -30.50 -54.61
C LEU A 23 -13.49 -31.28 -54.59
N LYS A 24 -12.49 -30.75 -53.89
CA LYS A 24 -11.55 -31.63 -53.24
C LYS A 24 -12.46 -32.37 -52.28
N ASP A 25 -12.62 -33.65 -52.52
CA ASP A 25 -12.77 -34.61 -51.44
C ASP A 25 -11.72 -34.21 -50.39
N GLN A 26 -12.12 -33.35 -49.45
CA GLN A 26 -11.45 -33.32 -48.17
C GLN A 26 -11.79 -34.68 -47.62
N GLU A 27 -10.85 -35.63 -47.74
CA GLU A 27 -10.80 -36.71 -46.78
C GLU A 27 -11.05 -36.06 -45.42
N ASP A 28 -12.10 -36.50 -44.74
CA ASP A 28 -12.38 -36.05 -43.39
C ASP A 28 -11.11 -36.32 -42.58
N VAL A 29 -10.32 -35.27 -42.33
CA VAL A 29 -9.06 -35.36 -41.56
C VAL A 29 -9.36 -35.84 -40.12
N PHE A 30 -10.62 -35.82 -39.72
CA PHE A 30 -11.11 -36.20 -38.40
C PHE A 30 -12.39 -37.02 -38.49
N ASP A 31 -12.47 -38.09 -37.70
CA ASP A 31 -13.64 -39.00 -37.65
C ASP A 31 -14.92 -38.36 -37.07
N LYS A 32 -14.84 -37.14 -36.53
CA LYS A 32 -15.94 -36.41 -35.88
C LYS A 32 -16.00 -34.96 -36.34
N SER A 33 -17.21 -34.41 -36.40
CA SER A 33 -17.43 -32.98 -36.64
C SER A 33 -16.74 -32.11 -35.59
N TYR A 34 -16.41 -30.86 -35.94
CA TYR A 34 -15.81 -29.90 -34.99
C TYR A 34 -16.67 -29.76 -33.72
N SER A 35 -17.99 -29.60 -33.86
CA SER A 35 -18.90 -29.43 -32.73
C SER A 35 -18.91 -30.64 -31.79
N ALA A 36 -18.92 -31.86 -32.34
CA ALA A 36 -18.88 -33.08 -31.52
C ALA A 36 -17.54 -33.21 -30.77
N ARG A 37 -16.41 -32.90 -31.41
CA ARG A 37 -15.09 -32.89 -30.76
C ARG A 37 -14.99 -31.82 -29.66
N MET A 38 -15.57 -30.65 -29.88
CA MET A 38 -15.61 -29.57 -28.90
C MET A 38 -16.44 -29.96 -27.67
N GLU A 39 -17.62 -30.56 -27.88
CA GLU A 39 -18.48 -31.04 -26.80
C GLU A 39 -17.79 -32.14 -25.98
N ASP A 40 -17.17 -33.12 -26.65
CA ASP A 40 -16.38 -34.18 -26.00
C ASP A 40 -15.24 -33.58 -25.15
N PHE A 41 -14.53 -32.58 -25.67
CA PHE A 41 -13.43 -31.92 -24.95
C PHE A 41 -13.93 -31.11 -23.75
N LEU A 42 -15.02 -30.35 -23.89
CA LEU A 42 -15.63 -29.60 -22.80
C LEU A 42 -16.12 -30.54 -21.70
N GLN A 43 -16.72 -31.67 -22.05
CA GLN A 43 -17.13 -32.69 -21.08
C GLN A 43 -15.91 -33.30 -20.37
N GLN A 44 -14.86 -33.67 -21.11
CA GLN A 44 -13.61 -34.17 -20.54
C GLN A 44 -12.96 -33.17 -19.57
N ALA A 45 -12.99 -31.88 -19.92
CA ALA A 45 -12.50 -30.80 -19.07
C ALA A 45 -13.33 -30.70 -17.78
N GLN A 46 -14.66 -30.68 -17.90
CA GLN A 46 -15.56 -30.60 -16.75
C GLN A 46 -15.37 -31.80 -15.81
N ASP A 47 -15.31 -33.01 -16.36
CA ASP A 47 -15.09 -34.23 -15.60
C ASP A 47 -13.75 -34.17 -14.86
N SER A 48 -12.70 -33.68 -15.52
CA SER A 48 -11.39 -33.49 -14.88
C SER A 48 -11.48 -32.53 -13.70
N LEU A 49 -12.15 -31.38 -13.89
CA LEU A 49 -12.32 -30.37 -12.84
C LEU A 49 -13.08 -30.92 -11.63
N VAL A 50 -14.18 -31.63 -11.85
CA VAL A 50 -15.08 -32.16 -10.81
C VAL A 50 -14.49 -33.39 -10.11
N ASN A 51 -13.74 -34.25 -10.82
CA ASN A 51 -13.13 -35.46 -10.24
C ASN A 51 -11.88 -35.20 -9.39
N ALA A 52 -11.54 -33.93 -9.14
CA ALA A 52 -10.53 -33.55 -8.16
C ALA A 52 -11.19 -33.40 -6.76
N PRO A 53 -11.06 -34.37 -5.83
CA PRO A 53 -11.80 -34.37 -4.57
C PRO A 53 -11.51 -33.14 -3.69
N TYR A 54 -10.28 -32.63 -3.80
CA TYR A 54 -9.82 -31.43 -3.12
C TYR A 54 -9.81 -30.19 -4.01
N GLY A 55 -10.24 -30.28 -5.27
CA GLY A 55 -10.17 -29.17 -6.21
C GLY A 55 -8.74 -28.88 -6.69
N TRP A 56 -8.48 -27.61 -6.99
CA TRP A 56 -7.31 -27.14 -7.72
C TRP A 56 -6.71 -25.90 -7.08
N ALA A 57 -5.39 -25.80 -7.01
CA ALA A 57 -4.68 -24.54 -6.88
C ALA A 57 -4.66 -23.86 -8.25
N PHE A 58 -5.08 -22.60 -8.32
CA PHE A 58 -5.14 -21.85 -9.58
C PHE A 58 -4.12 -20.72 -9.56
N ASP A 59 -3.11 -20.87 -10.42
CA ASP A 59 -2.02 -19.92 -10.64
C ASP A 59 -2.54 -18.77 -11.54
N TYR A 60 -3.16 -17.74 -10.95
CA TYR A 60 -3.84 -16.66 -11.68
C TYR A 60 -2.96 -15.44 -11.90
N TYR A 61 -3.02 -14.83 -13.09
CA TYR A 61 -2.20 -13.66 -13.44
C TYR A 61 -3.06 -12.61 -14.19
N PRO A 62 -3.48 -11.51 -13.54
CA PRO A 62 -4.23 -10.44 -14.19
C PRO A 62 -3.29 -9.50 -14.95
N GLU A 63 -3.86 -8.76 -15.91
CA GLU A 63 -3.16 -7.80 -16.77
C GLU A 63 -2.13 -8.45 -17.71
N GLU A 64 -2.10 -8.04 -18.98
CA GLU A 64 -1.30 -8.70 -20.05
C GLU A 64 0.21 -8.77 -19.75
N ASN A 65 0.75 -7.80 -19.01
CA ASN A 65 2.15 -7.72 -18.62
C ASN A 65 2.42 -8.33 -17.23
N ARG A 66 1.39 -8.91 -16.59
CA ARG A 66 1.43 -9.48 -15.24
C ARG A 66 1.93 -8.45 -14.23
N ALA A 67 1.55 -7.18 -14.40
CA ALA A 67 2.04 -6.06 -13.59
C ALA A 67 1.69 -6.18 -12.09
N TYR A 68 0.71 -7.01 -11.73
CA TYR A 68 0.32 -7.27 -10.34
C TYR A 68 0.89 -8.58 -9.77
N GLY A 69 1.72 -9.27 -10.55
CA GLY A 69 2.25 -10.58 -10.18
C GLY A 69 1.19 -11.68 -10.24
N GLY A 70 1.57 -12.88 -9.81
CA GLY A 70 0.63 -13.99 -9.74
C GLY A 70 -0.11 -14.04 -8.42
N ILE A 71 -1.32 -14.57 -8.45
CA ILE A 71 -2.22 -14.75 -7.32
C ILE A 71 -2.56 -16.22 -7.17
N ALA A 72 -2.50 -16.72 -5.94
CA ALA A 72 -2.95 -18.05 -5.59
C ALA A 72 -4.45 -18.03 -5.23
N TYR A 73 -5.25 -18.74 -6.03
CA TYR A 73 -6.59 -19.16 -5.64
C TYR A 73 -6.61 -20.67 -5.38
N THR A 74 -7.61 -21.13 -4.63
CA THR A 74 -8.05 -22.52 -4.74
C THR A 74 -9.47 -22.56 -5.30
N VAL A 75 -9.75 -23.47 -6.22
CA VAL A 75 -11.06 -23.64 -6.81
C VAL A 75 -11.49 -25.10 -6.72
N LYS A 76 -12.64 -25.36 -6.08
CA LYS A 76 -13.26 -26.68 -6.03
C LYS A 76 -14.55 -26.67 -6.83
N PHE A 77 -14.65 -27.56 -7.80
CA PHE A 77 -15.79 -27.64 -8.72
C PHE A 77 -16.77 -28.73 -8.28
N THR A 78 -18.05 -28.42 -8.37
CA THR A 78 -19.15 -29.38 -8.51
C THR A 78 -19.61 -29.36 -9.97
N LYS A 79 -20.69 -30.08 -10.30
CA LYS A 79 -21.26 -30.03 -11.66
C LYS A 79 -21.70 -28.61 -12.07
N ASN A 80 -22.18 -27.79 -11.13
CA ASN A 80 -22.78 -26.49 -11.42
C ASN A 80 -22.01 -25.31 -10.81
N ASP A 81 -21.27 -25.56 -9.74
CA ASP A 81 -20.70 -24.52 -8.89
C ASP A 81 -19.18 -24.66 -8.76
N ALA A 82 -18.53 -23.55 -8.49
CA ALA A 82 -17.12 -23.46 -8.16
C ALA A 82 -16.93 -22.65 -6.88
N SER A 83 -16.37 -23.26 -5.84
CA SER A 83 -16.01 -22.58 -4.60
C SER A 83 -14.58 -22.08 -4.67
N VAL A 84 -14.40 -20.76 -4.55
CA VAL A 84 -13.12 -20.06 -4.69
C VAL A 84 -12.64 -19.55 -3.33
N ARG A 85 -11.37 -19.77 -2.99
CA ARG A 85 -10.67 -19.11 -1.88
C ARG A 85 -9.51 -18.27 -2.40
N TYR A 86 -9.12 -17.25 -1.66
CA TYR A 86 -8.13 -16.25 -2.09
C TYR A 86 -7.05 -16.01 -1.03
N GLU A 87 -5.78 -16.08 -1.41
CA GLU A 87 -4.64 -15.94 -0.50
C GLU A 87 -4.56 -14.61 0.26
N LYS A 88 -5.07 -13.50 -0.29
CA LYS A 88 -5.03 -12.20 0.41
C LYS A 88 -6.19 -12.02 1.37
N LYS A 89 -7.12 -12.98 1.41
CA LYS A 89 -8.29 -13.02 2.29
C LYS A 89 -8.53 -14.45 2.80
N PRO A 90 -7.55 -15.06 3.47
CA PRO A 90 -7.62 -16.48 3.85
C PRO A 90 -8.76 -16.74 4.84
N ASP A 91 -9.04 -15.78 5.73
CA ASP A 91 -10.06 -15.86 6.78
C ASP A 91 -11.50 -15.64 6.27
N ASP A 92 -11.69 -15.07 5.08
CA ASP A 92 -13.02 -14.78 4.51
C ASP A 92 -13.72 -16.06 3.98
N GLY A 93 -13.06 -17.22 4.06
CA GLY A 93 -13.64 -18.50 3.66
C GLY A 93 -13.66 -18.72 2.14
N ALA A 94 -14.59 -19.56 1.68
CA ALA A 94 -14.80 -19.81 0.25
C ALA A 94 -16.07 -19.10 -0.25
N ILE A 95 -15.99 -18.47 -1.42
CA ILE A 95 -17.15 -17.86 -2.10
C ILE A 95 -17.52 -18.73 -3.29
N THR A 96 -18.78 -19.11 -3.38
CA THR A 96 -19.30 -19.95 -4.46
C THR A 96 -19.74 -19.09 -5.65
N SER A 97 -19.42 -19.56 -6.86
CA SER A 97 -19.89 -19.04 -8.14
C SER A 97 -20.53 -20.17 -8.93
N LEU A 98 -21.58 -19.88 -9.70
CA LEU A 98 -21.91 -20.71 -10.87
C LEU A 98 -20.78 -20.59 -11.89
N TYR A 99 -20.53 -21.67 -12.62
CA TYR A 99 -19.65 -21.66 -13.78
C TYR A 99 -20.31 -22.41 -14.96
N LYS A 100 -19.83 -22.15 -16.17
CA LYS A 100 -20.22 -22.88 -17.37
C LYS A 100 -19.02 -23.24 -18.22
N MET A 101 -19.16 -24.38 -18.89
CA MET A 101 -18.31 -24.81 -19.98
C MET A 101 -19.02 -24.44 -21.28
N LYS A 102 -18.39 -23.64 -22.14
CA LYS A 102 -19.01 -23.16 -23.39
C LYS A 102 -18.02 -23.17 -24.55
N SER A 103 -18.53 -23.32 -25.76
CA SER A 103 -17.77 -23.08 -26.98
C SER A 103 -17.90 -21.61 -27.37
N ASP A 104 -16.80 -20.86 -27.30
CA ASP A 104 -16.76 -19.42 -27.59
C ASP A 104 -15.35 -19.04 -28.06
N ASP A 105 -15.12 -19.17 -29.38
CA ASP A 105 -13.80 -19.14 -30.04
C ASP A 105 -12.78 -20.14 -29.44
N GLY A 106 -13.29 -21.24 -28.89
CA GLY A 106 -12.52 -22.28 -28.22
C GLY A 106 -13.27 -22.87 -27.03
N PRO A 107 -12.68 -23.83 -26.31
CA PRO A 107 -13.28 -24.40 -25.11
C PRO A 107 -13.09 -23.45 -23.92
N VAL A 108 -14.16 -22.82 -23.43
CA VAL A 108 -14.10 -21.77 -22.40
C VAL A 108 -14.71 -22.25 -21.08
N LEU A 109 -13.96 -22.05 -19.99
CA LEU A 109 -14.44 -22.04 -18.61
C LEU A 109 -14.83 -20.60 -18.22
N SER A 110 -16.09 -20.38 -17.89
CA SER A 110 -16.65 -19.05 -17.56
C SER A 110 -17.26 -19.05 -16.15
N PHE A 111 -16.89 -18.06 -15.32
CA PHE A 111 -17.52 -17.84 -14.01
C PHE A 111 -18.66 -16.82 -14.17
N ASP A 112 -19.90 -17.32 -14.26
CA ASP A 112 -21.04 -16.52 -14.74
C ASP A 112 -21.74 -15.68 -13.65
N THR A 113 -21.56 -16.03 -12.37
CA THR A 113 -22.14 -15.24 -11.26
C THR A 113 -21.07 -14.48 -10.53
N TYR A 114 -21.41 -13.28 -10.06
CA TYR A 114 -20.48 -12.47 -9.30
C TYR A 114 -19.90 -13.23 -8.09
N ASN A 115 -18.58 -13.23 -8.03
CA ASN A 115 -17.77 -13.82 -6.98
C ASN A 115 -16.71 -12.79 -6.58
N ALA A 116 -16.76 -12.31 -5.33
CA ALA A 116 -15.93 -11.20 -4.88
C ALA A 116 -14.42 -11.48 -4.89
N PHE A 117 -13.98 -12.72 -5.05
CA PHE A 117 -12.57 -13.09 -5.20
C PHE A 117 -12.15 -13.23 -6.66
N MET A 118 -12.90 -14.01 -7.45
CA MET A 118 -12.59 -14.25 -8.86
C MET A 118 -12.75 -12.99 -9.72
N HIS A 119 -13.78 -12.18 -9.43
CA HIS A 119 -14.06 -10.95 -10.19
C HIS A 119 -13.29 -9.73 -9.67
N LEU A 120 -12.52 -9.86 -8.59
CA LEU A 120 -11.84 -8.74 -7.93
C LEU A 120 -10.97 -7.92 -8.90
N TYR A 121 -10.20 -8.61 -9.75
CA TYR A 121 -9.29 -7.95 -10.70
C TYR A 121 -9.98 -7.54 -12.01
N ALA A 122 -11.19 -8.05 -12.27
CA ALA A 122 -11.96 -7.71 -13.47
C ALA A 122 -12.97 -6.57 -13.25
N THR A 123 -13.38 -6.35 -12.00
CA THR A 123 -14.41 -5.37 -11.63
C THR A 123 -13.87 -3.95 -11.73
N PRO A 124 -14.49 -3.06 -12.54
CA PRO A 124 -14.09 -1.66 -12.62
C PRO A 124 -14.21 -0.92 -11.28
N SER A 125 -13.34 0.08 -11.08
CA SER A 125 -13.43 1.02 -9.96
C SER A 125 -13.03 2.43 -10.39
N ASP A 126 -13.23 3.43 -9.52
CA ASP A 126 -12.86 4.81 -9.79
C ASP A 126 -11.34 4.92 -10.04
N GLY A 127 -10.96 5.30 -11.26
CA GLY A 127 -9.55 5.33 -11.71
C GLY A 127 -9.06 4.06 -12.39
N GLU A 128 -9.81 2.95 -12.29
CA GLU A 128 -9.51 1.65 -12.94
C GLU A 128 -10.74 1.19 -13.75
N TYR A 129 -11.10 1.93 -14.82
CA TYR A 129 -12.33 1.67 -15.60
C TYR A 129 -12.36 0.29 -16.29
N GLN A 130 -11.20 -0.34 -16.50
CA GLN A 130 -11.08 -1.70 -17.04
C GLN A 130 -10.90 -2.76 -15.93
N GLY A 131 -11.09 -2.38 -14.66
CA GLY A 131 -10.52 -3.09 -13.52
C GLY A 131 -9.00 -3.14 -13.61
N LYS A 132 -8.41 -4.13 -12.94
CA LYS A 132 -6.99 -4.48 -13.04
C LYS A 132 -6.72 -5.44 -14.19
N GLN A 133 -7.54 -5.35 -15.24
CA GLN A 133 -7.51 -6.21 -16.42
C GLN A 133 -7.49 -7.73 -16.09
N GLY A 134 -8.15 -8.12 -15.01
CA GLY A 134 -8.32 -9.53 -14.66
C GLY A 134 -9.33 -10.25 -15.57
N ASP A 135 -9.15 -11.56 -15.67
CA ASP A 135 -10.04 -12.50 -16.35
C ASP A 135 -11.00 -13.18 -15.36
N PHE A 136 -12.19 -13.51 -15.85
CA PHE A 136 -13.13 -14.47 -15.26
C PHE A 136 -13.62 -15.50 -16.30
N GLU A 137 -13.05 -15.45 -17.50
CA GLU A 137 -13.26 -16.40 -18.59
C GLU A 137 -11.91 -16.88 -19.09
N PHE A 138 -11.77 -18.19 -19.21
CA PHE A 138 -10.49 -18.84 -19.51
C PHE A 138 -10.66 -19.86 -20.62
N VAL A 139 -9.85 -19.77 -21.66
CA VAL A 139 -9.78 -20.78 -22.72
C VAL A 139 -8.92 -21.94 -22.21
N ILE A 140 -9.39 -23.17 -22.40
CA ILE A 140 -8.70 -24.39 -21.94
C ILE A 140 -7.76 -24.87 -23.04
N ASP A 141 -6.46 -24.70 -22.82
CA ASP A 141 -5.43 -25.07 -23.80
C ASP A 141 -5.21 -26.59 -23.84
N SER A 142 -5.15 -27.23 -22.66
CA SER A 142 -4.88 -28.66 -22.56
C SER A 142 -5.25 -29.23 -21.20
N ILE A 143 -5.60 -30.52 -21.18
CA ILE A 143 -5.90 -31.30 -19.98
C ILE A 143 -4.77 -32.32 -19.80
N GLY A 144 -3.91 -32.09 -18.82
CA GLY A 144 -2.82 -32.99 -18.45
C GLY A 144 -3.14 -33.81 -17.20
N LYS A 145 -2.20 -34.69 -16.83
CA LYS A 145 -2.31 -35.47 -15.58
C LYS A 145 -2.06 -34.56 -14.37
N GLY A 146 -3.14 -34.13 -13.71
CA GLY A 146 -3.07 -33.30 -12.50
C GLY A 146 -2.79 -31.82 -12.76
N VAL A 147 -2.77 -31.40 -14.03
CA VAL A 147 -2.63 -29.99 -14.42
C VAL A 147 -3.54 -29.71 -15.61
N ILE A 148 -4.28 -28.61 -15.55
CA ILE A 148 -5.04 -28.08 -16.70
C ILE A 148 -4.43 -26.72 -17.03
N LYS A 149 -3.98 -26.58 -18.27
CA LYS A 149 -3.43 -25.33 -18.79
C LYS A 149 -4.57 -24.52 -19.40
N VAL A 150 -4.65 -23.25 -19.02
CA VAL A 150 -5.64 -22.32 -19.55
C VAL A 150 -4.96 -21.00 -19.92
N HIS A 151 -5.62 -20.14 -20.68
CA HIS A 151 -5.25 -18.73 -20.78
C HIS A 151 -6.47 -17.83 -20.60
N GLY A 152 -6.25 -16.63 -20.07
CA GLY A 152 -7.30 -15.63 -19.91
C GLY A 152 -7.78 -15.08 -21.25
N LYS A 153 -9.10 -14.90 -21.45
CA LYS A 153 -9.62 -14.30 -22.70
C LYS A 153 -9.21 -12.83 -22.89
N LYS A 154 -9.02 -12.10 -21.79
CA LYS A 154 -8.67 -10.68 -21.77
C LYS A 154 -7.18 -10.46 -21.62
N SER A 155 -6.54 -11.09 -20.62
CA SER A 155 -5.11 -10.90 -20.38
C SER A 155 -4.22 -11.69 -21.36
N LEU A 156 -4.75 -12.75 -21.98
CA LEU A 156 -4.01 -13.73 -22.77
C LEU A 156 -2.89 -14.46 -22.01
N ASN A 157 -2.78 -14.26 -20.69
CA ASN A 157 -1.79 -14.91 -19.87
C ASN A 157 -2.09 -16.40 -19.75
N THR A 158 -1.09 -17.23 -20.01
CA THR A 158 -1.11 -18.66 -19.65
C THR A 158 -1.15 -18.82 -18.14
N MET A 159 -2.03 -19.68 -17.65
CA MET A 159 -2.29 -19.98 -16.23
C MET A 159 -2.50 -21.49 -16.05
N TYR A 160 -2.49 -21.94 -14.80
CA TYR A 160 -2.55 -23.37 -14.49
C TYR A 160 -3.48 -23.67 -13.32
N LEU A 161 -4.42 -24.59 -13.53
CA LEU A 161 -5.07 -25.29 -12.44
C LEU A 161 -4.23 -26.54 -12.12
N ARG A 162 -3.75 -26.65 -10.88
CA ARG A 162 -2.93 -27.76 -10.38
C ARG A 162 -3.70 -28.53 -9.33
N LYS A 163 -3.84 -29.84 -9.53
CA LYS A 163 -4.70 -30.69 -8.70
C LYS A 163 -4.19 -30.71 -7.25
N LEU A 164 -5.07 -30.39 -6.31
CA LEU A 164 -4.76 -30.47 -4.88
C LEU A 164 -4.81 -31.91 -4.38
N ASN A 165 -3.95 -32.22 -3.41
CA ASN A 165 -3.90 -33.48 -2.67
C ASN A 165 -4.32 -33.34 -1.20
N GLU A 166 -4.73 -32.14 -0.78
CA GLU A 166 -5.09 -31.78 0.58
C GLU A 166 -6.24 -30.76 0.61
N ASN A 167 -6.79 -30.44 1.78
CA ASN A 167 -7.89 -29.49 1.88
C ASN A 167 -7.51 -28.10 1.30
N PRO A 168 -8.38 -27.46 0.49
CA PRO A 168 -8.14 -26.10 -0.02
C PRO A 168 -7.82 -25.06 1.05
N ALA A 169 -8.42 -25.17 2.23
CA ALA A 169 -8.12 -24.27 3.35
C ALA A 169 -6.69 -24.49 3.87
N GLU A 170 -6.30 -25.74 4.10
CA GLU A 170 -4.94 -26.11 4.55
C GLU A 170 -3.87 -25.67 3.55
N TYR A 171 -4.13 -25.85 2.24
CA TYR A 171 -3.25 -25.33 1.20
C TYR A 171 -3.12 -23.80 1.29
N MET A 172 -4.23 -23.08 1.48
CA MET A 172 -4.22 -21.62 1.56
C MET A 172 -3.51 -21.09 2.81
N ASP A 173 -3.63 -21.80 3.93
CA ASP A 173 -2.91 -21.49 5.17
C ASP A 173 -1.39 -21.62 4.94
N LYS A 174 -0.95 -22.67 4.25
CA LYS A 174 0.47 -22.86 3.87
C LYS A 174 0.97 -21.77 2.93
N VAL A 175 0.20 -21.42 1.89
CA VAL A 175 0.56 -20.32 0.97
C VAL A 175 0.72 -19.00 1.73
N THR A 176 -0.21 -18.71 2.64
CA THR A 176 -0.18 -17.49 3.45
C THR A 176 1.02 -17.49 4.41
N GLU A 177 1.29 -18.62 5.07
CA GLU A 177 2.46 -18.79 5.94
C GLU A 177 3.76 -18.57 5.15
N ILE A 178 3.91 -19.24 4.01
CA ILE A 178 5.06 -19.06 3.11
C ILE A 178 5.20 -17.60 2.68
N SER A 179 4.12 -16.96 2.21
CA SER A 179 4.16 -15.55 1.80
C SER A 179 4.59 -14.63 2.94
N SER A 180 4.24 -14.96 4.20
CA SER A 180 4.63 -14.16 5.37
C SER A 180 6.09 -14.34 5.77
N LEU A 181 6.64 -15.53 5.55
CA LEU A 181 8.02 -15.88 5.88
C LEU A 181 9.00 -15.50 4.75
N PHE A 182 8.54 -15.44 3.50
CA PHE A 182 9.37 -15.13 2.34
C PHE A 182 9.71 -13.64 2.29
N ILE A 183 10.65 -13.23 3.12
CA ILE A 183 11.09 -11.84 3.28
C ILE A 183 12.41 -11.55 2.55
N PHE A 184 12.88 -12.44 1.66
CA PHE A 184 14.14 -12.23 0.94
C PHE A 184 14.06 -11.04 -0.02
N SER A 185 15.17 -10.33 -0.20
CA SER A 185 15.36 -9.33 -1.25
C SER A 185 16.21 -9.88 -2.40
N ASP A 186 17.18 -10.72 -2.07
CA ASP A 186 18.23 -11.16 -2.98
C ASP A 186 18.51 -12.66 -2.80
N ILE A 187 18.71 -13.37 -3.90
CA ILE A 187 19.08 -14.78 -3.96
C ILE A 187 20.21 -14.94 -4.98
N GLU A 188 21.40 -15.32 -4.52
CA GLU A 188 22.52 -15.70 -5.38
C GLU A 188 22.59 -17.22 -5.51
N LEU A 189 22.80 -17.70 -6.74
CA LEU A 189 22.91 -19.12 -7.01
C LEU A 189 23.89 -19.42 -8.15
N ASN A 190 24.40 -20.65 -8.18
CA ASN A 190 25.16 -21.19 -9.30
C ASN A 190 24.25 -22.12 -10.12
N ALA A 191 24.10 -21.81 -11.41
CA ALA A 191 23.35 -22.63 -12.36
C ALA A 191 24.24 -22.95 -13.57
N GLY A 192 24.36 -24.24 -13.92
CA GLY A 192 25.22 -24.68 -15.02
C GLY A 192 26.69 -24.25 -14.87
N GLY A 193 27.20 -24.15 -13.64
CA GLY A 193 28.58 -23.72 -13.36
C GLY A 193 28.85 -22.22 -13.47
N LYS A 194 27.81 -21.38 -13.55
CA LYS A 194 27.92 -19.91 -13.53
C LYS A 194 27.09 -19.27 -12.42
N PRO A 195 27.57 -18.19 -11.79
CA PRO A 195 26.80 -17.45 -10.79
C PRO A 195 25.73 -16.56 -11.44
N TYR A 196 24.55 -16.51 -10.83
CA TYR A 196 23.45 -15.63 -11.19
C TYR A 196 22.86 -15.00 -9.93
N HIS A 197 22.25 -13.82 -10.11
CA HIS A 197 21.68 -13.05 -9.02
C HIS A 197 20.20 -12.73 -9.29
N PHE A 198 19.32 -13.17 -8.40
CA PHE A 198 17.89 -12.88 -8.44
C PHE A 198 17.57 -11.79 -7.40
N VAL A 199 16.89 -10.73 -7.83
CA VAL A 199 16.51 -9.59 -7.00
C VAL A 199 15.00 -9.43 -7.02
N ILE A 200 14.35 -9.39 -5.87
CA ILE A 200 12.92 -9.03 -5.77
C ILE A 200 12.82 -7.51 -5.92
N THR A 201 12.43 -7.07 -7.12
CA THR A 201 12.37 -5.64 -7.47
C THR A 201 11.09 -4.97 -7.01
N ASP A 202 9.99 -5.72 -6.94
CA ASP A 202 8.72 -5.25 -6.39
C ASP A 202 8.03 -6.38 -5.61
N PRO A 203 8.20 -6.44 -4.27
CA PRO A 203 7.57 -7.47 -3.46
C PRO A 203 6.03 -7.40 -3.45
N SER A 204 5.45 -6.21 -3.64
CA SER A 204 4.00 -6.01 -3.55
C SER A 204 3.30 -6.46 -4.83
N ASN A 205 3.95 -6.24 -5.97
CA ASN A 205 3.51 -6.72 -7.28
C ASN A 205 4.22 -8.00 -7.73
N ARG A 206 4.97 -8.65 -6.83
CA ARG A 206 5.64 -9.94 -7.02
C ARG A 206 6.46 -10.01 -8.31
N GLN A 207 7.35 -9.04 -8.48
CA GLN A 207 8.29 -8.96 -9.60
C GLN A 207 9.71 -9.26 -9.15
N MET A 208 10.44 -9.97 -10.00
CA MET A 208 11.81 -10.38 -9.78
C MET A 208 12.65 -10.13 -11.04
N ALA A 209 13.89 -9.71 -10.86
CA ALA A 209 14.87 -9.55 -11.92
C ALA A 209 16.01 -10.56 -11.75
N VAL A 210 16.52 -11.09 -12.86
CA VAL A 210 17.61 -12.07 -12.90
C VAL A 210 18.80 -11.44 -13.61
N TYR A 211 19.99 -11.54 -13.03
CA TYR A 211 21.21 -10.94 -13.54
C TYR A 211 22.34 -11.97 -13.73
N ASP A 212 23.11 -11.80 -14.79
CA ASP A 212 24.43 -12.40 -15.02
C ASP A 212 25.48 -11.30 -14.81
N GLY A 213 26.13 -11.32 -13.64
CA GLY A 213 26.91 -10.17 -13.16
C GLY A 213 26.04 -8.92 -13.07
N SER A 214 26.35 -7.88 -13.85
CA SER A 214 25.57 -6.64 -13.93
C SER A 214 24.56 -6.63 -15.09
N THR A 215 24.48 -7.69 -15.88
CA THR A 215 23.63 -7.73 -17.08
C THR A 215 22.27 -8.30 -16.72
N LEU A 216 21.20 -7.54 -16.97
CA LEU A 216 19.83 -8.03 -16.81
C LEU A 216 19.56 -9.13 -17.84
N VAL A 217 19.25 -10.33 -17.36
CA VAL A 217 18.84 -11.48 -18.17
C VAL A 217 17.35 -11.44 -18.43
N LYS A 218 16.54 -11.25 -17.37
CA LYS A 218 15.09 -11.31 -17.45
C LYS A 218 14.42 -10.64 -16.24
N THR A 219 13.28 -10.00 -16.46
CA THR A 219 12.31 -9.67 -15.41
C THR A 219 11.14 -10.64 -15.52
N VAL A 220 10.68 -11.16 -14.39
CA VAL A 220 9.68 -12.22 -14.33
C VAL A 220 8.79 -12.04 -13.11
N ALA A 221 7.48 -12.21 -13.31
CA ALA A 221 6.50 -12.25 -12.24
C ALA A 221 6.55 -13.59 -11.51
N TYR A 222 6.15 -13.62 -10.24
CA TYR A 222 6.01 -14.85 -9.47
C TYR A 222 4.71 -14.88 -8.66
N LEU A 223 4.40 -16.06 -8.12
CA LEU A 223 3.39 -16.26 -7.09
C LEU A 223 3.93 -17.11 -5.95
N PHE A 224 3.23 -17.11 -4.81
CA PHE A 224 3.53 -18.00 -3.70
C PHE A 224 2.79 -19.34 -3.83
N THR A 225 3.47 -20.40 -3.45
CA THR A 225 2.95 -21.77 -3.36
C THR A 225 2.92 -22.22 -1.90
N ASP A 226 2.46 -23.44 -1.64
CA ASP A 226 2.52 -24.08 -0.32
C ASP A 226 3.97 -24.32 0.18
N LYS A 227 4.97 -24.11 -0.67
CA LYS A 227 6.39 -24.41 -0.37
C LYS A 227 7.33 -23.22 -0.50
N GLY A 228 6.99 -22.22 -1.30
CA GLY A 228 7.88 -21.10 -1.60
C GLY A 228 7.31 -20.21 -2.69
N LEU A 229 8.10 -19.87 -3.71
CA LEU A 229 7.61 -19.13 -4.88
C LEU A 229 7.85 -19.89 -6.18
N ARG A 230 6.96 -19.63 -7.16
CA ARG A 230 7.03 -20.13 -8.52
C ARG A 230 7.09 -18.96 -9.49
N LEU A 231 8.08 -18.94 -10.37
CA LEU A 231 8.14 -18.00 -11.49
C LEU A 231 7.05 -18.31 -12.52
N TYR A 232 6.45 -17.26 -13.09
CA TYR A 232 5.42 -17.36 -14.13
C TYR A 232 5.82 -18.33 -15.25
N GLU A 233 7.08 -18.22 -15.67
CA GLU A 233 7.73 -19.09 -16.64
C GLU A 233 9.16 -19.43 -16.19
N PRO A 234 9.69 -20.60 -16.57
CA PRO A 234 11.06 -20.95 -16.26
C PRO A 234 12.06 -19.98 -16.92
N VAL A 235 13.13 -19.67 -16.21
CA VAL A 235 14.28 -18.92 -16.72
C VAL A 235 15.40 -19.92 -16.99
N SER A 236 15.87 -20.00 -18.24
CA SER A 236 16.98 -20.90 -18.61
C SER A 236 18.31 -20.21 -18.30
N LEU A 237 19.05 -20.76 -17.33
CA LEU A 237 20.34 -20.27 -16.87
C LEU A 237 21.44 -21.27 -17.24
N ASN A 238 22.21 -20.94 -18.27
CA ASN A 238 23.23 -21.82 -18.84
C ASN A 238 22.76 -23.28 -19.07
N GLY A 239 21.53 -23.44 -19.59
CA GLY A 239 20.91 -24.74 -19.85
C GLY A 239 20.12 -25.33 -18.68
N VAL A 240 20.21 -24.76 -17.47
CA VAL A 240 19.41 -25.18 -16.31
C VAL A 240 18.10 -24.39 -16.25
N PRO A 241 16.93 -25.04 -16.31
CA PRO A 241 15.65 -24.35 -16.14
C PRO A 241 15.39 -24.07 -14.66
N VAL A 242 15.27 -22.80 -14.29
CA VAL A 242 14.93 -22.37 -12.92
C VAL A 242 13.51 -21.81 -12.89
N GLN A 243 12.65 -22.34 -12.02
CA GLN A 243 11.27 -21.89 -11.87
C GLN A 243 10.75 -21.93 -10.43
N GLU A 244 11.10 -22.97 -9.67
CA GLU A 244 10.60 -23.19 -8.30
C GLU A 244 11.69 -22.84 -7.28
N PHE A 245 11.32 -22.05 -6.29
CA PHE A 245 12.16 -21.70 -5.14
C PHE A 245 11.46 -22.18 -3.89
N ILE A 246 11.97 -23.23 -3.27
CA ILE A 246 11.38 -23.85 -2.07
C ILE A 246 12.00 -23.20 -0.85
N LEU A 247 11.19 -22.67 0.05
CA LEU A 247 11.66 -22.08 1.30
C LEU A 247 12.27 -23.16 2.21
N ASP A 248 13.53 -22.97 2.61
CA ASP A 248 14.17 -23.74 3.68
C ASP A 248 14.19 -22.88 4.95
N LYS A 249 13.16 -23.08 5.77
CA LYS A 249 12.91 -22.31 7.01
C LYS A 249 14.05 -22.51 8.01
N ASP A 250 14.56 -23.73 8.13
CA ASP A 250 15.58 -24.11 9.12
C ASP A 250 16.92 -23.43 8.81
N ASN A 251 17.27 -23.33 7.53
CA ASN A 251 18.55 -22.75 7.08
C ASN A 251 18.42 -21.28 6.64
N SER A 252 17.24 -20.66 6.77
CA SER A 252 16.99 -19.27 6.36
C SER A 252 17.40 -19.01 4.90
N THR A 253 17.06 -19.94 4.01
CA THR A 253 17.47 -19.92 2.60
C THR A 253 16.35 -20.47 1.71
N VAL A 254 16.63 -20.64 0.43
CA VAL A 254 15.76 -21.32 -0.53
C VAL A 254 16.52 -22.47 -1.21
N LYS A 255 15.78 -23.47 -1.69
CA LYS A 255 16.29 -24.55 -2.55
C LYS A 255 15.75 -24.35 -3.96
N VAL A 256 16.64 -24.50 -4.93
CA VAL A 256 16.32 -24.41 -6.36
C VAL A 256 16.77 -25.69 -7.02
N GLU A 257 15.91 -26.32 -7.80
CA GLU A 257 16.26 -27.56 -8.50
C GLU A 257 17.33 -27.28 -9.57
N GLY A 258 18.38 -28.11 -9.61
CA GLY A 258 19.47 -27.99 -10.59
C GLY A 258 20.44 -26.81 -10.37
N ALA A 259 20.23 -26.01 -9.31
CA ALA A 259 21.06 -24.86 -8.96
C ALA A 259 21.44 -24.87 -7.47
N GLU A 260 22.67 -24.46 -7.18
CA GLU A 260 23.15 -24.34 -5.80
C GLU A 260 22.99 -22.89 -5.32
N VAL A 261 22.16 -22.66 -4.31
CA VAL A 261 21.99 -21.33 -3.71
C VAL A 261 23.17 -21.04 -2.81
N THR A 262 23.92 -20.00 -3.15
CA THR A 262 25.15 -19.61 -2.44
C THR A 262 24.89 -18.58 -1.35
N LYS A 263 23.92 -17.67 -1.57
CA LYS A 263 23.62 -16.60 -0.62
C LYS A 263 22.16 -16.13 -0.73
N THR A 264 21.60 -15.72 0.40
CA THR A 264 20.30 -15.06 0.48
C THR A 264 20.40 -13.83 1.37
N ALA A 265 19.71 -12.76 0.99
CA ALA A 265 19.58 -11.54 1.79
C ALA A 265 18.12 -11.30 2.12
N VAL A 266 17.84 -10.84 3.34
CA VAL A 266 16.50 -10.43 3.77
C VAL A 266 16.25 -8.96 3.43
N ASN A 267 15.00 -8.63 3.13
CA ASN A 267 14.56 -7.29 2.80
C ASN A 267 14.44 -6.44 4.08
N LEU A 268 15.34 -5.47 4.24
CA LEU A 268 15.38 -4.60 5.42
C LEU A 268 14.15 -3.68 5.53
N ASP A 269 13.44 -3.38 4.44
CA ASP A 269 12.19 -2.61 4.51
C ASP A 269 11.08 -3.39 5.19
N ILE A 270 10.96 -4.69 4.90
CA ILE A 270 10.01 -5.58 5.57
C ILE A 270 10.35 -5.70 7.05
N ILE A 271 11.63 -5.90 7.39
CA ILE A 271 12.08 -6.02 8.78
C ILE A 271 11.85 -4.73 9.56
N ALA A 272 12.15 -3.57 8.96
CA ALA A 272 11.87 -2.28 9.59
C ALA A 272 10.37 -2.06 9.83
N LYS A 273 9.49 -2.53 8.93
CA LYS A 273 8.03 -2.49 9.14
C LYS A 273 7.60 -3.39 10.32
N ILE A 274 8.20 -4.57 10.47
CA ILE A 274 7.93 -5.48 11.61
C ILE A 274 8.38 -4.87 12.94
N ILE A 275 9.58 -4.28 12.99
CA ILE A 275 10.07 -3.57 14.17
C ILE A 275 9.12 -2.41 14.51
N GLY A 276 8.72 -1.64 13.50
CA GLY A 276 7.81 -0.52 13.63
C GLY A 276 8.46 0.70 14.29
N ARG A 277 7.63 1.63 14.76
CA ARG A 277 8.09 2.87 15.41
C ARG A 277 8.67 2.56 16.79
N LEU A 278 9.87 3.09 17.05
CA LEU A 278 10.56 3.00 18.34
C LEU A 278 10.50 4.36 19.05
N SER A 279 9.40 4.61 19.77
CA SER A 279 9.21 5.84 20.54
C SER A 279 8.70 5.49 21.93
N PHE A 280 9.44 5.92 22.95
CA PHE A 280 9.28 5.49 24.33
C PHE A 280 9.10 6.69 25.25
N THR A 281 8.32 6.50 26.32
CA THR A 281 8.31 7.43 27.45
C THR A 281 9.60 7.29 28.26
N ASN A 282 9.87 8.22 29.18
CA ASN A 282 11.13 8.25 29.92
C ASN A 282 11.32 7.09 30.92
N GLY A 283 10.31 6.25 31.14
CA GLY A 283 10.46 5.03 31.94
C GLY A 283 11.34 3.98 31.24
N GLU A 284 11.93 3.07 32.02
CA GLU A 284 12.56 1.87 31.46
C GLU A 284 11.50 1.06 30.69
N LYS A 285 11.86 0.58 29.50
CA LYS A 285 10.97 -0.24 28.69
C LYS A 285 11.73 -1.37 28.02
N THR A 286 11.12 -2.55 28.01
CA THR A 286 11.57 -3.69 27.20
C THR A 286 10.46 -4.07 26.24
N ILE A 287 10.80 -4.23 24.97
CA ILE A 287 9.91 -4.81 23.96
C ILE A 287 10.61 -5.98 23.27
N THR A 288 9.83 -6.96 22.84
CA THR A 288 10.29 -8.08 22.04
C THR A 288 9.53 -8.11 20.72
N LYS A 289 10.25 -8.36 19.62
CA LYS A 289 9.71 -8.48 18.27
C LYS A 289 10.13 -9.80 17.67
N THR A 290 9.19 -10.54 17.10
CA THR A 290 9.50 -11.75 16.32
C THR A 290 9.74 -11.36 14.87
N ILE A 291 10.95 -11.61 14.39
CA ILE A 291 11.43 -11.26 13.05
C ILE A 291 11.90 -12.56 12.38
N PRO A 292 11.28 -12.99 11.27
CA PRO A 292 11.76 -14.15 10.53
C PRO A 292 13.21 -13.96 10.08
N PHE A 293 14.02 -15.01 10.19
CA PHE A 293 15.40 -15.04 9.73
C PHE A 293 16.26 -13.90 10.32
N LEU A 294 16.07 -13.59 11.60
CA LEU A 294 16.80 -12.52 12.30
C LEU A 294 18.32 -12.74 12.33
N ASN A 295 18.76 -14.00 12.19
CA ASN A 295 20.15 -14.39 12.01
C ASN A 295 20.78 -13.84 10.71
N LYS A 296 19.98 -13.40 9.72
CA LYS A 296 20.43 -12.80 8.46
C LYS A 296 20.58 -11.27 8.53
N VAL A 297 20.35 -10.67 9.69
CA VAL A 297 20.41 -9.22 9.89
C VAL A 297 21.44 -8.91 10.95
N ASP A 298 22.40 -8.05 10.66
CA ASP A 298 23.20 -7.41 11.69
C ASP A 298 22.45 -6.20 12.24
N ILE A 299 22.39 -6.08 13.57
CA ILE A 299 21.63 -5.02 14.25
C ILE A 299 22.54 -4.38 15.28
N SER A 300 22.66 -3.07 15.21
CA SER A 300 23.42 -2.25 16.16
C SER A 300 22.65 -0.99 16.52
N CYS A 301 23.03 -0.36 17.65
CA CYS A 301 22.53 0.95 18.02
C CYS A 301 23.68 1.80 18.55
N ASP A 302 23.70 3.07 18.17
CA ASP A 302 24.68 4.07 18.61
C ASP A 302 24.36 4.67 19.99
N ALA A 303 23.10 4.60 20.41
CA ALA A 303 22.65 5.08 21.69
C ALA A 303 23.03 4.12 22.83
N SER A 304 23.87 4.60 23.76
CA SER A 304 24.33 3.83 24.92
C SER A 304 23.23 3.41 25.92
N TRP A 305 22.04 4.01 25.80
CA TRP A 305 20.86 3.74 26.62
C TRP A 305 19.91 2.71 25.99
N VAL A 306 20.30 2.13 24.84
CA VAL A 306 19.56 1.10 24.12
C VAL A 306 20.39 -0.19 24.13
N HIS A 307 19.80 -1.27 24.63
CA HIS A 307 20.42 -2.58 24.70
C HIS A 307 19.66 -3.55 23.80
N LEU A 308 20.38 -4.15 22.86
CA LEU A 308 19.83 -5.05 21.87
C LEU A 308 20.32 -6.47 22.12
N SER A 309 19.41 -7.45 22.10
CA SER A 309 19.77 -8.87 22.15
C SER A 309 18.90 -9.69 21.21
N LYS A 310 19.47 -10.79 20.71
CA LYS A 310 18.78 -11.73 19.83
C LYS A 310 18.71 -13.10 20.48
N ASP A 311 17.56 -13.74 20.38
CA ASP A 311 17.35 -15.14 20.73
C ASP A 311 16.52 -15.82 19.64
N GLY A 312 17.20 -16.58 18.76
CA GLY A 312 16.62 -17.08 17.53
C GLY A 312 16.02 -15.95 16.68
N ASN A 313 14.71 -16.02 16.43
CA ASN A 313 13.95 -15.00 15.69
C ASN A 313 13.42 -13.86 16.59
N GLN A 314 13.73 -13.83 17.88
CA GLN A 314 13.30 -12.77 18.78
C GLN A 314 14.36 -11.69 18.90
N LEU A 315 13.98 -10.45 18.58
CA LEU A 315 14.75 -9.24 18.88
C LEU A 315 14.19 -8.61 20.15
N THR A 316 15.00 -8.53 21.19
CA THR A 316 14.69 -7.76 22.40
C THR A 316 15.38 -6.40 22.34
N ILE A 317 14.59 -5.35 22.55
CA ILE A 317 15.04 -3.97 22.64
C ILE A 317 14.72 -3.49 24.04
N LYS A 318 15.75 -3.33 24.86
CA LYS A 318 15.66 -2.71 26.19
C LYS A 318 16.12 -1.27 26.10
N VAL A 319 15.35 -0.38 26.68
CA VAL A 319 15.57 1.06 26.74
C VAL A 319 15.67 1.45 28.20
N ASP A 320 16.79 2.03 28.60
CA ASP A 320 17.00 2.50 29.96
C ASP A 320 16.07 3.68 30.28
N ALA A 321 15.82 3.92 31.56
CA ALA A 321 15.10 5.11 31.97
C ALA A 321 15.87 6.39 31.59
N ASN A 322 15.15 7.42 31.16
CA ASN A 322 15.69 8.77 30.98
C ASN A 322 15.34 9.59 32.23
N PRO A 323 16.31 9.88 33.12
CA PRO A 323 16.02 10.46 34.43
C PRO A 323 15.60 11.94 34.34
N VAL A 324 15.81 12.61 33.21
CA VAL A 324 15.52 14.04 33.06
C VAL A 324 14.27 14.23 32.20
N ALA A 325 13.12 14.44 32.84
CA ALA A 325 11.81 14.49 32.18
C ALA A 325 11.67 15.56 31.07
N VAL A 326 12.50 16.62 31.12
CA VAL A 326 12.50 17.73 30.15
C VAL A 326 13.46 17.52 28.98
N ASN A 327 14.31 16.49 29.04
CA ASN A 327 15.25 16.18 27.96
C ASN A 327 14.66 15.09 27.08
N ALA A 328 14.69 15.30 25.78
CA ALA A 328 14.50 14.23 24.81
C ALA A 328 15.85 13.64 24.41
N ARG A 329 15.88 12.35 24.11
CA ARG A 329 17.05 11.70 23.50
C ARG A 329 16.63 10.84 22.31
N GLY A 330 17.49 10.83 21.30
CA GLY A 330 17.33 10.07 20.07
C GLY A 330 18.54 9.19 19.83
N GLY A 331 18.38 8.22 18.94
CA GLY A 331 19.44 7.39 18.40
C GLY A 331 18.94 6.62 17.19
N TRP A 332 19.80 5.79 16.64
CA TRP A 332 19.52 5.01 15.45
C TRP A 332 19.81 3.54 15.68
N VAL A 333 18.79 2.72 15.47
CA VAL A 333 18.98 1.27 15.29
C VAL A 333 19.34 1.05 13.83
N THR A 334 20.57 0.60 13.57
CA THR A 334 21.04 0.29 12.22
C THR A 334 20.87 -1.20 11.95
N LEU A 335 20.15 -1.52 10.88
CA LEU A 335 20.00 -2.85 10.32
C LEU A 335 20.93 -2.98 9.11
N SER A 336 21.59 -4.12 8.96
CA SER A 336 22.34 -4.47 7.75
C SER A 336 22.06 -5.91 7.36
N ASN A 337 21.95 -6.18 6.06
CA ASN A 337 21.87 -7.55 5.51
C ASN A 337 23.16 -7.93 4.75
N GLY A 338 24.22 -7.12 4.88
CA GLY A 338 25.48 -7.28 4.16
C GLY A 338 25.51 -6.69 2.74
N TYR A 339 24.38 -6.22 2.20
CA TYR A 339 24.30 -5.49 0.93
C TYR A 339 23.94 -4.02 1.13
N VAL A 340 22.95 -3.78 1.98
CA VAL A 340 22.41 -2.46 2.26
C VAL A 340 22.25 -2.27 3.76
N GLU A 341 22.23 -1.01 4.17
CA GLU A 341 21.91 -0.61 5.53
C GLU A 341 20.59 0.15 5.58
N LYS A 342 19.86 -0.02 6.69
CA LYS A 342 18.66 0.75 6.99
C LYS A 342 18.67 1.20 8.43
N LYS A 343 18.39 2.48 8.66
CA LYS A 343 18.30 3.06 10.00
C LYS A 343 16.86 3.25 10.43
N ILE A 344 16.57 2.91 11.68
CA ILE A 344 15.29 3.14 12.35
C ILE A 344 15.57 4.09 13.52
N GLN A 345 14.88 5.22 13.54
CA GLN A 345 15.02 6.15 14.65
C GLN A 345 14.39 5.55 15.91
N ILE A 346 15.13 5.59 17.01
CA ILE A 346 14.65 5.31 18.35
C ILE A 346 14.65 6.60 19.17
N THR A 347 13.52 6.90 19.81
CA THR A 347 13.34 8.14 20.56
C THR A 347 12.81 7.85 21.95
N GLN A 348 13.27 8.64 22.92
CA GLN A 348 12.75 8.59 24.28
C GLN A 348 12.56 9.99 24.83
N TYR A 349 11.31 10.32 25.18
CA TYR A 349 10.91 11.61 25.72
C TYR A 349 9.53 11.52 26.36
N ASP A 350 9.20 12.47 27.23
CA ASP A 350 7.82 12.68 27.71
C ASP A 350 7.31 14.04 27.25
N LEU A 351 6.02 14.27 27.45
CA LEU A 351 5.34 15.54 27.16
C LEU A 351 6.13 16.80 27.57
N PRO A 352 6.75 16.90 28.78
CA PRO A 352 7.48 18.11 29.16
C PRO A 352 8.61 18.49 28.20
N ALA A 353 9.26 17.52 27.56
CA ALA A 353 10.30 17.77 26.57
C ALA A 353 9.74 18.45 25.31
N LEU A 354 8.46 18.22 24.97
CA LEU A 354 7.80 18.80 23.80
C LEU A 354 7.32 20.24 24.01
N LEU A 355 7.19 20.70 25.26
CA LEU A 355 6.66 22.05 25.57
C LEU A 355 7.75 23.13 25.47
N GLY A 356 7.36 24.37 25.23
CA GLY A 356 8.25 25.52 25.16
C GLY A 356 8.45 26.06 23.75
N ASN A 357 9.57 26.76 23.56
CA ASN A 357 9.83 27.55 22.35
C ASN A 357 10.39 26.68 21.22
N TYR A 358 9.93 26.98 20.01
CA TYR A 358 10.35 26.42 18.73
C TYR A 358 10.65 27.54 17.76
N GLN A 359 11.61 27.31 16.87
CA GLN A 359 11.72 28.04 15.63
C GLN A 359 10.78 27.40 14.61
N VAL A 360 9.89 28.19 14.02
CA VAL A 360 8.95 27.74 12.99
C VAL A 360 9.45 28.24 11.64
N SER A 361 9.82 27.34 10.74
CA SER A 361 10.16 27.69 9.36
C SER A 361 9.07 27.22 8.42
N LEU A 362 8.61 28.09 7.54
CA LEU A 362 7.52 27.80 6.61
C LEU A 362 7.63 28.64 5.33
N THR A 363 7.00 28.15 4.27
CA THR A 363 6.68 28.93 3.07
C THR A 363 5.26 29.46 3.25
N TYR A 364 5.09 30.78 3.34
CA TYR A 364 3.77 31.42 3.49
C TYR A 364 3.43 32.28 2.29
N TYR A 365 2.15 32.61 2.13
CA TYR A 365 1.74 33.59 1.14
C TYR A 365 2.02 35.00 1.70
N ASN A 366 2.93 35.73 1.06
CA ASN A 366 3.27 37.09 1.44
C ASN A 366 2.39 38.08 0.65
N PHE A 367 1.60 38.87 1.39
CA PHE A 367 0.65 39.83 0.80
C PHE A 367 1.34 40.92 0.00
N ASP A 368 2.43 41.48 0.52
CA ASP A 368 3.15 42.59 -0.11
C ASP A 368 3.77 42.18 -1.45
N LYS A 369 4.19 40.92 -1.55
CA LYS A 369 4.82 40.36 -2.75
C LYS A 369 3.84 39.67 -3.69
N ASN A 370 2.57 39.53 -3.29
CA ASN A 370 1.54 38.79 -4.01
C ASN A 370 2.05 37.39 -4.47
N GLY A 371 2.71 36.66 -3.55
CA GLY A 371 3.35 35.38 -3.85
C GLY A 371 3.94 34.67 -2.64
N PHE A 372 4.45 33.45 -2.83
CA PHE A 372 5.05 32.65 -1.75
C PHE A 372 6.43 33.18 -1.35
N ALA A 373 6.67 33.22 -0.04
CA ALA A 373 7.96 33.56 0.54
C ALA A 373 8.31 32.57 1.66
N ASN A 374 9.61 32.35 1.87
CA ASN A 374 10.10 31.60 3.02
C ASN A 374 10.29 32.55 4.21
N GLY A 375 9.91 32.09 5.39
CA GLY A 375 10.07 32.84 6.63
C GLY A 375 10.39 31.94 7.81
N THR A 376 10.97 32.56 8.84
CA THR A 376 11.27 31.93 10.12
C THR A 376 10.66 32.77 11.22
N PHE A 377 9.89 32.11 12.09
CA PHE A 377 9.03 32.73 13.09
C PHE A 377 9.23 32.05 14.45
N ASN A 378 8.76 32.72 15.49
CA ASN A 378 8.72 32.13 16.82
C ASN A 378 7.45 31.28 16.96
N GLY A 379 7.61 30.08 17.53
CA GLY A 379 6.51 29.22 17.91
C GLY A 379 6.62 28.76 19.35
N VAL A 380 5.50 28.48 20.00
CA VAL A 380 5.47 27.97 21.37
C VAL A 380 4.42 26.88 21.48
N ILE A 381 4.82 25.69 21.93
CA ILE A 381 3.89 24.64 22.34
C ILE A 381 3.70 24.74 23.84
N ARG A 382 2.48 24.98 24.31
CA ARG A 382 2.15 25.04 25.74
C ARG A 382 0.72 24.60 25.99
N TYR A 383 0.30 24.58 27.25
CA TYR A 383 -1.08 24.28 27.62
C TYR A 383 -1.62 25.29 28.63
N THR A 384 -2.94 25.33 28.74
CA THR A 384 -3.67 25.98 29.84
C THR A 384 -4.47 24.93 30.58
N THR A 385 -4.62 25.09 31.89
CA THR A 385 -5.46 24.20 32.70
C THR A 385 -6.86 24.81 32.85
N ARG A 386 -7.91 24.06 32.55
CA ARG A 386 -9.29 24.47 32.81
C ARG A 386 -10.10 23.29 33.33
N GLY A 387 -10.74 23.43 34.48
CA GLY A 387 -11.51 22.34 35.09
C GLY A 387 -10.69 21.09 35.42
N GLY A 388 -9.36 21.22 35.57
CA GLY A 388 -8.43 20.11 35.77
C GLY A 388 -7.91 19.47 34.46
N GLU A 389 -8.43 19.87 33.30
CA GLU A 389 -8.00 19.37 32.00
C GLU A 389 -6.95 20.28 31.35
N ARG A 390 -5.97 19.68 30.68
CA ARG A 390 -4.92 20.40 29.94
C ARG A 390 -5.37 20.64 28.49
N HIS A 391 -5.46 21.90 28.10
CA HIS A 391 -5.74 22.32 26.72
C HIS A 391 -4.45 22.78 26.04
N PHE A 392 -3.93 21.98 25.12
CA PHE A 392 -2.68 22.25 24.43
C PHE A 392 -2.89 23.16 23.21
N TYR A 393 -1.86 23.90 22.85
CA TYR A 393 -1.86 24.71 21.63
C TYR A 393 -0.44 24.99 21.15
N LEU A 394 -0.33 25.18 19.83
CA LEU A 394 0.81 25.79 19.16
C LEU A 394 0.49 27.25 18.88
N LEU A 395 1.26 28.15 19.46
CA LEU A 395 1.29 29.56 19.09
C LEU A 395 2.35 29.76 18.00
N VAL A 396 2.04 30.49 16.93
CA VAL A 396 2.99 30.95 15.92
C VAL A 396 2.85 32.46 15.77
N GLU A 397 3.95 33.19 15.93
CA GLU A 397 3.93 34.65 16.06
C GLU A 397 4.44 35.36 14.80
N GLY A 398 3.74 36.42 14.41
CA GLY A 398 4.23 37.41 13.44
C GLY A 398 4.19 37.02 11.96
N VAL A 399 3.54 35.91 11.57
CA VAL A 399 3.36 35.56 10.15
C VAL A 399 2.40 36.55 9.53
N ASN A 400 2.86 37.32 8.53
CA ASN A 400 2.13 38.48 8.00
C ASN A 400 1.65 39.47 9.11
N GLY A 401 2.39 39.58 10.21
CA GLY A 401 2.01 40.44 11.35
C GLY A 401 0.88 39.89 12.22
N VAL A 402 0.43 38.65 11.98
CA VAL A 402 -0.66 37.99 12.71
C VAL A 402 -0.12 36.87 13.60
N ASN A 403 -0.72 36.73 14.78
CA ASN A 403 -0.45 35.62 15.71
C ASN A 403 -1.54 34.56 15.58
N TYR A 404 -1.12 33.30 15.50
CA TYR A 404 -2.00 32.15 15.29
C TYR A 404 -1.88 31.18 16.46
N ARG A 405 -3.03 30.75 17.00
CA ARG A 405 -3.12 29.77 18.09
C ARG A 405 -3.85 28.53 17.59
N PHE A 406 -3.11 27.49 17.25
CA PHE A 406 -3.67 26.20 16.84
C PHE A 406 -3.95 25.32 18.06
N PRO A 407 -5.21 24.96 18.35
CA PRO A 407 -5.49 24.00 19.42
C PRO A 407 -4.92 22.61 19.08
N LEU A 408 -4.32 21.96 20.06
CA LEU A 408 -3.72 20.63 19.91
C LEU A 408 -4.33 19.63 20.90
N ILE A 409 -4.38 18.37 20.50
CA ILE A 409 -4.78 17.24 21.34
C ILE A 409 -3.53 16.38 21.57
N TYR A 410 -3.16 16.15 22.83
CA TYR A 410 -2.03 15.29 23.14
C TYR A 410 -2.44 13.81 23.22
N MET A 411 -1.78 12.98 22.42
CA MET A 411 -2.01 11.53 22.35
C MET A 411 -0.94 10.79 23.15
N GLN A 412 -1.22 10.50 24.42
CA GLN A 412 -0.25 9.86 25.31
C GLN A 412 0.21 8.48 24.82
N SER A 413 -0.67 7.69 24.19
CA SER A 413 -0.37 6.32 23.72
C SER A 413 0.69 6.26 22.61
N ILE A 414 0.86 7.34 21.85
CA ILE A 414 1.79 7.42 20.72
C ILE A 414 2.74 8.64 20.81
N ASN A 415 2.69 9.35 21.94
CA ASN A 415 3.55 10.48 22.27
C ASN A 415 3.64 11.53 21.14
N ALA A 416 2.46 11.96 20.68
CA ALA A 416 2.27 12.85 19.53
C ALA A 416 1.16 13.87 19.81
N PHE A 417 1.07 14.92 19.00
CA PHE A 417 -0.09 15.82 18.99
C PHE A 417 -0.97 15.56 17.77
N LEU A 418 -2.27 15.84 17.90
CA LEU A 418 -3.19 15.99 16.79
C LEU A 418 -3.60 17.46 16.68
N MET A 419 -3.64 17.97 15.45
CA MET A 419 -4.28 19.25 15.13
C MET A 419 -5.52 18.95 14.28
N GLN A 420 -6.69 19.38 14.72
CA GLN A 420 -7.94 19.14 14.00
C GLN A 420 -8.12 20.20 12.91
N SER A 421 -8.75 19.85 11.80
CA SER A 421 -9.22 20.80 10.79
C SER A 421 -10.45 21.57 11.28
N GLY A 422 -10.69 22.75 10.73
CA GLY A 422 -11.85 23.59 11.06
C GLY A 422 -11.79 24.23 12.46
N GLN A 423 -10.60 24.32 13.07
CA GLN A 423 -10.43 24.99 14.36
C GLN A 423 -10.21 26.49 14.14
N ARG A 424 -10.81 27.32 15.00
CA ARG A 424 -10.50 28.74 15.05
C ARG A 424 -9.07 28.93 15.54
N VAL A 425 -8.23 29.55 14.71
CA VAL A 425 -6.82 29.80 15.02
C VAL A 425 -6.52 31.24 15.39
N THR A 426 -7.32 32.19 14.88
CA THR A 426 -7.24 33.59 15.28
C THR A 426 -8.53 34.34 14.93
N LYS A 427 -8.64 35.56 15.42
CA LYS A 427 -9.74 36.49 15.13
C LYS A 427 -9.10 37.81 14.68
N ILE A 428 -9.59 38.36 13.58
CA ILE A 428 -9.10 39.62 13.04
C ILE A 428 -10.26 40.61 13.05
N ASP A 429 -10.08 41.69 13.82
CA ASP A 429 -11.05 42.78 13.92
C ASP A 429 -10.61 43.94 13.02
N TYR A 430 -11.51 44.36 12.13
CA TYR A 430 -11.39 45.56 11.30
C TYR A 430 -12.43 46.59 11.73
N SER A 431 -12.29 47.82 11.24
CA SER A 431 -13.19 48.93 11.60
C SER A 431 -14.67 48.64 11.33
N ASN A 432 -14.96 47.81 10.32
CA ASN A 432 -16.33 47.56 9.83
C ASN A 432 -16.74 46.08 9.83
N ALA A 433 -15.83 45.16 10.20
CA ALA A 433 -16.09 43.72 10.14
C ALA A 433 -15.15 42.94 11.05
N THR A 434 -15.61 41.80 11.53
CA THR A 434 -14.80 40.81 12.24
C THR A 434 -14.73 39.55 11.40
N TYR A 435 -13.53 39.00 11.28
CA TYR A 435 -13.29 37.72 10.63
C TYR A 435 -12.70 36.71 11.59
N PHE A 436 -13.20 35.48 11.50
CA PHE A 436 -12.69 34.34 12.23
C PHE A 436 -11.84 33.51 11.28
N ILE A 437 -10.60 33.21 11.67
CA ILE A 437 -9.68 32.44 10.83
C ILE A 437 -9.70 30.99 11.28
N GLY A 438 -10.05 30.09 10.36
CA GLY A 438 -10.08 28.64 10.57
C GLY A 438 -8.99 27.92 9.79
N ASN A 439 -8.36 26.89 10.36
CA ASN A 439 -7.40 26.07 9.62
C ASN A 439 -8.08 24.96 8.80
N SER A 440 -7.46 24.56 7.70
CA SER A 440 -7.78 23.35 6.95
C SER A 440 -6.52 22.70 6.41
N PHE A 441 -6.60 21.42 6.04
CA PHE A 441 -5.49 20.65 5.50
C PHE A 441 -5.74 20.33 4.03
N ASN A 442 -4.80 20.72 3.18
CA ASN A 442 -4.89 20.45 1.76
C ASN A 442 -3.89 19.36 1.38
N ILE A 443 -4.39 18.36 0.66
CA ILE A 443 -3.57 17.26 0.14
C ILE A 443 -2.93 17.62 -1.20
N ASN A 444 -3.49 18.62 -1.89
CA ASN A 444 -2.90 19.27 -3.05
C ASN A 444 -3.51 20.67 -3.26
N ALA A 445 -3.08 21.37 -4.31
CA ALA A 445 -3.54 22.73 -4.63
C ALA A 445 -5.05 22.87 -4.91
N LYS A 446 -5.79 21.78 -5.16
CA LYS A 446 -7.21 21.82 -5.53
C LYS A 446 -8.13 21.14 -4.50
N ASN A 447 -7.57 20.23 -3.70
CA ASN A 447 -8.34 19.35 -2.82
C ASN A 447 -7.85 19.47 -1.38
N GLY A 448 -8.80 19.59 -0.44
CA GLY A 448 -8.50 19.63 0.97
C GLY A 448 -9.68 19.28 1.86
N THR A 449 -9.52 19.55 3.14
CA THR A 449 -10.55 19.27 4.15
C THR A 449 -11.60 20.39 4.22
N GLY A 450 -11.30 21.58 3.67
CA GLY A 450 -12.20 22.73 3.71
C GLY A 450 -12.59 23.09 5.15
N TYR A 451 -13.89 23.25 5.39
CA TYR A 451 -14.46 23.51 6.72
C TYR A 451 -14.73 22.23 7.54
N SER A 452 -14.32 21.05 7.05
CA SER A 452 -14.55 19.81 7.78
C SER A 452 -13.77 19.76 9.09
N THR A 453 -14.41 19.19 10.11
CA THR A 453 -13.84 18.96 11.45
C THR A 453 -13.45 17.49 11.68
N ASN A 454 -13.68 16.61 10.70
CA ASN A 454 -13.38 15.18 10.84
C ASN A 454 -11.92 14.82 10.51
N ALA A 455 -11.09 15.79 10.12
CA ALA A 455 -9.73 15.55 9.66
C ALA A 455 -8.70 16.04 10.67
N TYR A 456 -7.59 15.30 10.81
CA TYR A 456 -6.56 15.56 11.82
C TYR A 456 -5.15 15.41 11.25
N ASN A 457 -4.29 16.38 11.51
CA ASN A 457 -2.85 16.27 11.28
C ASN A 457 -2.19 15.57 12.48
N LEU A 458 -1.51 14.45 12.23
CA LEU A 458 -0.71 13.77 13.25
C LEU A 458 0.72 14.33 13.29
N ILE A 459 1.04 15.02 14.39
CA ILE A 459 2.30 15.70 14.65
C ILE A 459 3.19 14.79 15.49
N SER A 460 4.10 14.08 14.83
CA SER A 460 5.11 13.24 15.47
C SER A 460 6.46 13.95 15.50
N PHE A 461 7.27 13.68 16.52
CA PHE A 461 8.54 14.35 16.76
C PHE A 461 9.72 13.43 16.49
N ASN A 462 10.74 14.00 15.85
CA ASN A 462 12.05 13.39 15.64
C ASN A 462 13.04 14.03 16.61
N ILE A 463 13.94 13.23 17.16
CA ILE A 463 15.02 13.69 18.04
C ILE A 463 16.35 13.48 17.31
N GLY A 464 17.00 14.58 16.94
CA GLY A 464 18.33 14.54 16.32
C GLY A 464 19.40 14.10 17.31
N ASP A 465 20.55 13.66 16.79
CA ASP A 465 21.70 13.22 17.60
C ASP A 465 22.25 14.36 18.47
N ASP A 466 22.03 15.60 18.05
CA ASP A 466 22.35 16.82 18.80
C ASP A 466 21.30 17.19 19.88
N GLY A 467 20.28 16.34 20.07
CA GLY A 467 19.17 16.55 21.00
C GLY A 467 18.10 17.53 20.50
N LYS A 468 18.20 18.02 19.26
CA LYS A 468 17.16 18.88 18.69
C LYS A 468 15.87 18.10 18.51
N ILE A 469 14.77 18.70 18.94
CA ILE A 469 13.44 18.19 18.70
C ILE A 469 12.93 18.85 17.42
N SER A 470 12.50 18.05 16.45
CA SER A 470 11.94 18.57 15.21
C SER A 470 10.64 17.87 14.83
N THR A 471 9.78 18.58 14.14
CA THR A 471 8.57 18.02 13.53
C THR A 471 8.18 18.82 12.30
N ALA A 472 7.40 18.22 11.41
CA ALA A 472 6.82 18.89 10.26
C ALA A 472 5.29 18.78 10.33
N LEU A 473 4.60 19.90 10.11
CA LEU A 473 3.13 19.92 10.07
C LEU A 473 2.60 19.63 8.66
N THR A 474 3.45 19.78 7.64
CA THR A 474 3.21 19.38 6.25
C THR A 474 4.12 18.22 5.86
N GLY A 475 3.68 17.37 4.94
CA GLY A 475 4.33 16.10 4.55
C GLY A 475 4.00 14.93 5.47
N GLY A 476 3.34 15.20 6.61
CA GLY A 476 2.87 14.17 7.55
C GLY A 476 1.52 13.56 7.17
N PRO A 477 1.15 12.43 7.79
CA PRO A 477 -0.09 11.72 7.50
C PRO A 477 -1.32 12.53 7.92
N LEU A 478 -2.35 12.49 7.08
CA LEU A 478 -3.68 13.01 7.38
C LEU A 478 -4.56 11.87 7.90
N LEU A 479 -5.21 12.09 9.04
CA LEU A 479 -6.12 11.14 9.66
C LEU A 479 -7.56 11.63 9.52
N PHE A 480 -8.50 10.70 9.47
CA PHE A 480 -9.93 11.02 9.48
C PHE A 480 -10.65 10.23 10.56
N ALA A 481 -11.59 10.90 11.23
CA ALA A 481 -12.52 10.27 12.15
C ALA A 481 -13.67 9.62 11.37
N ASP A 482 -13.96 8.36 11.69
CA ASP A 482 -15.18 7.69 11.25
C ASP A 482 -16.42 8.23 11.99
N LYS A 483 -17.59 7.64 11.72
CA LYS A 483 -18.87 8.04 12.35
C LYS A 483 -18.90 7.81 13.86
N ASP A 484 -18.08 6.88 14.34
CA ASP A 484 -17.95 6.50 15.74
C ASP A 484 -16.82 7.29 16.43
N GLY A 485 -16.13 8.16 15.69
CA GLY A 485 -15.03 9.00 16.16
C GLY A 485 -13.66 8.33 16.14
N ASN A 486 -13.53 7.09 15.65
CA ASN A 486 -12.24 6.41 15.59
C ASN A 486 -11.38 7.04 14.49
N LEU A 487 -10.11 7.28 14.81
CA LEU A 487 -9.15 7.88 13.89
C LEU A 487 -8.50 6.81 13.00
N GLU A 488 -8.62 6.98 11.68
CA GLU A 488 -7.97 6.15 10.67
C GLU A 488 -6.89 6.96 9.92
N VAL A 489 -5.71 6.36 9.73
CA VAL A 489 -4.63 6.97 8.92
C VAL A 489 -5.00 6.83 7.44
N SER A 490 -5.06 7.96 6.73
CA SER A 490 -5.30 7.96 5.29
C SER A 490 -4.01 7.72 4.50
N GLN A 491 -4.16 7.41 3.21
CA GLN A 491 -3.06 7.38 2.25
C GLN A 491 -2.51 8.77 1.90
N TYR A 492 -3.18 9.84 2.33
CA TYR A 492 -2.84 11.20 1.96
C TYR A 492 -1.87 11.83 2.95
N SER A 493 -0.99 12.67 2.41
CA SER A 493 -0.11 13.54 3.19
C SER A 493 -0.55 14.99 3.01
N ILE A 494 -0.34 15.82 4.05
CA ILE A 494 -0.74 17.22 4.03
C ILE A 494 0.29 18.02 3.24
N GLU A 495 -0.07 18.55 2.08
CA GLU A 495 0.82 19.43 1.31
C GLU A 495 0.82 20.85 1.91
N ARG A 496 -0.34 21.33 2.38
CA ARG A 496 -0.53 22.73 2.77
C ARG A 496 -1.49 22.85 3.95
N ILE A 497 -1.20 23.77 4.87
CA ILE A 497 -2.16 24.25 5.87
C ILE A 497 -2.75 25.54 5.33
N VAL A 498 -4.06 25.57 5.10
CA VAL A 498 -4.75 26.75 4.59
C VAL A 498 -5.48 27.41 5.75
N LEU A 499 -5.36 28.73 5.86
CA LEU A 499 -6.03 29.54 6.87
C LEU A 499 -7.16 30.29 6.18
N ASN A 500 -8.40 29.88 6.40
CA ASN A 500 -9.59 30.41 5.75
C ASN A 500 -10.24 31.49 6.60
N ALA A 501 -10.73 32.56 5.98
CA ALA A 501 -11.47 33.63 6.63
C ALA A 501 -12.98 33.35 6.57
N TYR A 502 -13.63 33.41 7.73
CA TYR A 502 -15.06 33.24 7.90
C TYR A 502 -15.69 34.48 8.55
N THR A 503 -16.91 34.83 8.16
CA THR A 503 -17.64 35.97 8.72
C THR A 503 -18.31 35.65 10.07
N SER A 504 -18.47 34.38 10.41
CA SER A 504 -19.05 33.91 11.69
C SER A 504 -18.60 32.49 12.05
N GLU A 505 -18.91 32.06 13.27
CA GLU A 505 -18.85 30.66 13.71
C GLU A 505 -20.28 30.09 13.83
N PRO A 506 -20.50 28.78 13.60
CA PRO A 506 -19.52 27.76 13.18
C PRO A 506 -19.08 27.91 11.72
N PHE A 507 -17.91 27.40 11.38
CA PHE A 507 -17.36 27.48 10.03
C PHE A 507 -18.14 26.59 9.05
N GLY A 508 -18.51 27.17 7.91
CA GLY A 508 -19.28 26.48 6.88
C GLY A 508 -19.03 27.10 5.50
N LYS A 509 -19.71 26.54 4.50
CA LYS A 509 -19.61 27.04 3.12
C LYS A 509 -20.18 28.46 2.98
N ASP A 510 -21.29 28.73 3.67
CA ASP A 510 -22.08 29.95 3.45
C ASP A 510 -21.45 31.20 4.08
N ASN A 511 -20.53 31.03 5.03
CA ASN A 511 -19.82 32.12 5.70
C ASN A 511 -18.31 32.17 5.37
N LEU A 512 -17.85 31.36 4.41
CA LEU A 512 -16.47 31.38 3.91
C LEU A 512 -16.26 32.55 2.94
N ASP A 513 -15.36 33.49 3.27
CA ASP A 513 -15.08 34.67 2.43
C ASP A 513 -13.80 34.50 1.57
N GLY A 514 -13.01 33.47 1.85
CA GLY A 514 -11.81 33.11 1.09
C GLY A 514 -10.68 32.57 1.98
N TRP A 515 -9.52 32.30 1.38
CA TRP A 515 -8.32 31.99 2.16
C TRP A 515 -7.57 33.26 2.55
N PHE A 516 -7.21 33.38 3.82
CA PHE A 516 -6.39 34.44 4.39
C PHE A 516 -4.89 34.15 4.17
N ASP A 517 -4.41 32.95 4.48
CA ASP A 517 -3.00 32.56 4.31
C ASP A 517 -2.88 31.08 3.91
N GLN A 518 -1.71 30.69 3.41
CA GLN A 518 -1.37 29.32 3.06
C GLN A 518 0.06 29.01 3.48
N TRP A 519 0.23 27.97 4.28
CA TRP A 519 1.53 27.54 4.78
C TRP A 519 1.92 26.20 4.17
N LEU A 520 3.12 26.15 3.61
CA LEU A 520 3.77 24.96 3.06
C LEU A 520 5.10 24.75 3.77
N ASN A 521 5.67 23.53 3.66
CA ASN A 521 6.98 23.18 4.20
C ASN A 521 7.13 23.59 5.68
N VAL A 522 6.06 23.42 6.47
CA VAL A 522 5.99 23.90 7.84
C VAL A 522 6.77 22.96 8.75
N THR A 523 7.87 23.48 9.29
CA THR A 523 8.78 22.75 10.18
C THR A 523 8.93 23.49 11.50
N LEU A 524 8.99 22.74 12.59
CA LEU A 524 9.22 23.24 13.94
C LEU A 524 10.52 22.61 14.44
N VAL A 525 11.43 23.44 14.94
CA VAL A 525 12.70 22.99 15.54
C VAL A 525 12.87 23.62 16.91
N LYS A 526 12.99 22.80 17.94
CA LYS A 526 13.37 23.21 19.28
C LYS A 526 14.80 22.77 19.53
N ASN A 527 15.65 23.76 19.81
CA ASN A 527 17.02 23.51 20.23
C ASN A 527 17.04 22.87 21.62
N PRO A 528 18.05 22.02 21.91
CA PRO A 528 18.23 21.47 23.24
C PRO A 528 18.38 22.65 24.21
N SER A 529 17.67 22.62 25.33
CA SER A 529 17.86 23.62 26.35
C SER A 529 19.29 23.51 26.89
N SER A 530 20.14 24.51 26.66
CA SER A 530 21.31 24.73 27.51
C SER A 530 20.81 24.81 28.94
N SER A 531 21.37 24.01 29.85
CA SER A 531 20.94 23.88 31.25
C SER A 531 20.48 25.22 31.83
N ALA A 532 19.18 25.43 31.91
CA ALA A 532 18.54 26.52 32.60
C ALA A 532 17.23 25.98 33.16
N LYS A 533 16.98 26.32 34.44
CA LYS A 533 15.93 25.81 35.32
C LYS A 533 14.57 25.63 34.61
N PRO A 534 13.73 24.69 35.08
CA PRO A 534 12.39 24.51 34.56
C PRO A 534 11.66 25.85 34.58
N SER A 535 11.32 26.39 33.41
CA SER A 535 10.33 27.45 33.33
C SER A 535 9.00 26.81 33.72
N ILE A 536 8.60 27.03 34.98
CA ILE A 536 7.22 26.87 35.42
C ILE A 536 6.42 27.81 34.51
N LEU A 537 5.74 27.24 33.51
CA LEU A 537 4.87 28.00 32.64
C LEU A 537 3.58 28.26 33.43
N GLU A 538 3.32 29.53 33.76
CA GLU A 538 2.13 29.95 34.48
C GLU A 538 0.84 29.60 33.72
N GLU A 539 -0.15 29.13 34.47
CA GLU A 539 -1.49 28.77 34.00
C GLU A 539 -2.24 30.02 33.54
N GLY A 540 -2.25 30.29 32.23
CA GLY A 540 -3.03 31.38 31.65
C GLY A 540 -4.53 31.03 31.60
N ASN A 541 -5.35 31.66 32.43
CA ASN A 541 -6.80 31.66 32.29
C ASN A 541 -7.21 32.53 31.08
N ASN A 542 -7.92 31.95 30.10
CA ASN A 542 -9.04 32.57 29.36
C ASN A 542 -9.69 31.60 28.34
N GLU A 543 -11.00 31.77 28.18
CA GLU A 543 -12.05 31.01 27.45
C GLU A 543 -11.64 30.53 26.02
N SER A 544 -12.12 29.42 25.42
CA SER A 544 -13.47 28.84 25.30
C SER A 544 -13.45 27.33 24.92
N THR A 545 -14.61 26.67 25.10
CA THR A 545 -15.11 25.36 24.56
C THR A 545 -14.29 24.06 24.71
N SER A 546 -14.85 23.12 25.49
CA SER A 546 -14.43 21.74 25.70
C SER A 546 -14.79 20.83 24.51
N LEU A 547 -13.87 19.96 24.10
CA LEU A 547 -14.10 18.86 23.17
C LEU A 547 -13.80 17.54 23.90
N THR A 548 -14.83 16.71 24.08
CA THR A 548 -14.69 15.36 24.63
C THR A 548 -14.04 14.45 23.58
N LEU A 549 -13.00 13.71 23.97
CA LEU A 549 -12.11 12.96 23.08
C LEU A 549 -12.67 11.58 22.68
N PRO A 550 -12.51 11.15 21.42
CA PRO A 550 -12.62 9.74 21.03
C PRO A 550 -11.28 8.98 21.14
N ALA A 551 -11.36 7.65 21.20
CA ALA A 551 -10.20 6.76 21.34
C ALA A 551 -9.45 6.56 20.00
N TYR A 552 -8.12 6.66 20.03
CA TYR A 552 -7.27 6.24 18.91
C TYR A 552 -7.08 4.72 18.95
N VAL A 553 -7.56 4.03 17.93
CA VAL A 553 -7.32 2.60 17.72
C VAL A 553 -6.11 2.47 16.79
N PRO A 554 -4.95 2.00 17.26
CA PRO A 554 -3.79 1.76 16.40
C PRO A 554 -4.10 0.56 15.50
N ASN A 555 -4.75 0.77 14.35
CA ASN A 555 -4.94 -0.33 13.41
C ASN A 555 -3.70 -0.50 12.53
N GLN A 556 -3.17 -1.71 12.59
CA GLN A 556 -2.34 -2.30 11.56
C GLN A 556 -3.13 -2.34 10.24
N ILE A 557 -2.42 -2.08 9.14
CA ILE A 557 -2.91 -2.09 7.75
C ILE A 557 -3.63 -0.78 7.36
N THR A 558 -3.03 -0.05 6.43
CA THR A 558 -3.63 1.05 5.67
C THR A 558 -4.91 0.53 5.00
N ARG A 559 -6.08 0.75 5.61
CA ARG A 559 -7.35 0.35 5.00
C ARG A 559 -7.73 1.38 3.94
N TYR A 560 -7.88 0.91 2.71
CA TYR A 560 -8.48 1.66 1.61
C TYR A 560 -9.92 1.99 2.00
N ASN A 561 -10.20 3.27 2.26
CA ASN A 561 -11.56 3.78 2.36
C ASN A 561 -11.74 4.80 1.23
N SER A 562 -12.26 4.34 0.09
CA SER A 562 -12.43 5.11 -1.15
C SER A 562 -13.55 6.16 -1.08
N ASN A 563 -14.28 6.26 0.05
CA ASN A 563 -15.48 7.10 0.17
C ASN A 563 -15.25 8.42 0.90
N LEU A 564 -14.00 8.90 1.01
CA LEU A 564 -13.73 10.20 1.62
C LEU A 564 -14.00 11.35 0.65
N HIS A 565 -15.05 12.12 0.94
CA HIS A 565 -15.37 13.36 0.24
C HIS A 565 -14.44 14.49 0.74
N LEU A 566 -13.41 14.79 -0.05
CA LEU A 566 -12.60 16.00 0.11
C LEU A 566 -13.38 17.20 -0.42
N ALA A 567 -13.29 18.33 0.29
CA ALA A 567 -13.88 19.57 -0.15
C ALA A 567 -12.94 20.29 -1.13
N PRO A 568 -13.46 20.91 -2.19
CA PRO A 568 -12.67 21.85 -2.98
C PRO A 568 -12.20 23.01 -2.10
N GLN A 569 -10.98 23.49 -2.34
CA GLN A 569 -10.45 24.65 -1.62
C GLN A 569 -11.24 25.92 -1.97
N ALA A 570 -11.20 26.94 -1.09
CA ALA A 570 -11.52 28.29 -1.48
C ALA A 570 -10.62 28.75 -2.64
N ASP A 571 -11.18 29.05 -3.81
CA ASP A 571 -10.41 29.55 -4.96
C ASP A 571 -10.08 31.05 -4.84
N LYS A 572 -10.84 31.76 -4.00
CA LYS A 572 -10.71 33.21 -3.81
C LYS A 572 -9.77 33.53 -2.65
N GLN A 573 -8.73 34.31 -2.95
CA GLN A 573 -7.91 34.95 -1.94
C GLN A 573 -8.73 36.01 -1.20
N PHE A 574 -8.74 35.93 0.13
CA PHE A 574 -9.23 37.00 0.98
C PHE A 574 -8.26 38.17 0.87
N ARG A 575 -8.67 39.22 0.16
CA ARG A 575 -7.89 40.46 0.03
C ARG A 575 -8.43 41.49 1.01
N ILE A 576 -7.53 41.99 1.85
CA ILE A 576 -7.79 43.14 2.70
C ILE A 576 -7.94 44.36 1.78
N LYS A 577 -9.01 45.13 1.96
CA LYS A 577 -9.14 46.47 1.39
C LYS A 577 -8.70 47.49 2.41
#